data_AF-R4WMF7-F1
#
_entry.id   AF-R4WMF7-F1
#
_cell.length_a   1.000
_cell.length_b   1.000
_cell.length_c   1.000
_cell.angle_alpha   90.00
_cell.angle_beta   90.00
_cell.angle_gamma   90.00
#
_symmetry.space_group_name_H-M   'P 1'
#
loop_
_entity.id
_entity.type
_entity.pdbx_description
1 polymer ?
#
loop_
_entity_poly.entity_id
_entity_poly.type
_entity_poly.pdbx_seq_one_letter_code
_entity_poly.pdbx_strand_id
1 'polypeptide(L)' 'MAVKRKDLKMVGKQVAYTPTHYVYNCCSRRFTKGTMVVYDKSGSSLGSDPASGPTEDVVRGSMSDTQMKIACGMSASASN' A
#
# COMPACT_ATOMS: atom_id res chain seq x y z
N MET A 1 20.08 -6.68 -3.99
CA MET A 1 19.66 -8.09 -3.84
C MET A 1 18.15 -8.11 -3.63
N ALA A 2 17.40 -8.92 -4.39
CA ALA A 2 15.96 -9.04 -4.24
C ALA A 2 15.63 -10.26 -3.36
N VAL A 3 15.17 -10.04 -2.14
CA VAL A 3 14.78 -11.09 -1.20
C VAL A 3 13.44 -11.67 -1.67
N LYS A 4 13.37 -12.98 -1.93
CA LYS A 4 12.11 -13.61 -2.36
C LYS A 4 11.22 -13.86 -1.14
N ARG A 5 9.89 -13.67 -1.27
CA ARG A 5 8.89 -13.97 -0.21
C ARG A 5 9.06 -15.34 0.47
N LYS A 6 9.55 -16.35 -0.27
CA LYS A 6 9.75 -17.72 0.21
C LYS A 6 10.91 -17.86 1.21
N ASP A 7 11.87 -16.93 1.15
CA ASP A 7 13.03 -16.89 2.03
C ASP A 7 12.72 -16.14 3.34
N LEU A 8 11.64 -15.36 3.37
CA LEU A 8 11.07 -14.76 4.58
C LEU A 8 10.23 -15.81 5.35
N LYS A 9 10.86 -16.89 5.82
CA LYS A 9 10.25 -17.78 6.83
C LYS A 9 10.21 -17.03 8.17
N MET A 10 9.02 -16.56 8.56
CA MET A 10 8.84 -15.87 9.85
C MET A 10 8.98 -16.85 11.02
N VAL A 11 10.19 -16.97 11.57
CA VAL A 11 10.39 -17.50 12.93
C VAL A 11 9.94 -16.41 13.91
N GLY A 12 8.68 -16.48 14.36
CA GLY A 12 8.22 -15.82 15.60
C GLY A 12 8.29 -14.29 15.69
N LYS A 13 8.48 -13.54 14.59
CA LYS A 13 8.55 -12.07 14.65
C LYS A 13 7.56 -11.44 13.68
N GLN A 14 6.61 -10.68 14.24
CA GLN A 14 5.74 -9.72 13.53
C GLN A 14 6.60 -8.89 12.56
N VAL A 15 6.35 -9.05 11.25
CA VAL A 15 6.98 -8.26 10.19
C VAL A 15 5.93 -7.30 9.64
N ALA A 16 6.27 -6.01 9.57
CA ALA A 16 5.37 -5.00 9.01
C ALA A 16 5.69 -4.81 7.52
N TYR A 17 4.65 -4.90 6.68
CA TYR A 17 4.75 -4.65 5.24
C TYR A 17 4.12 -3.28 4.95
N THR A 18 4.93 -2.33 4.48
CA THR A 18 4.49 -0.97 4.21
C THR A 18 4.66 -0.66 2.72
N PRO A 19 3.59 -0.26 2.01
CA PRO A 19 3.72 0.16 0.61
C PRO A 19 4.53 1.45 0.51
N THR A 20 5.43 1.51 -0.47
CA THR A 20 6.25 2.71 -0.73
C THR A 20 5.49 3.81 -1.44
N HIS A 21 4.52 3.43 -2.28
CA HIS A 21 3.69 4.34 -3.05
C HIS A 21 2.35 3.68 -3.36
N TYR A 22 1.36 4.52 -3.67
CA TYR A 22 0.04 4.13 -4.14
C TYR A 22 -0.19 4.73 -5.52
N VAL A 23 -0.67 3.92 -6.46
CA VAL A 23 -1.08 4.38 -7.78
C VAL A 23 -2.60 4.40 -7.82
N TYR A 24 -3.18 5.60 -7.93
CA TYR A 24 -4.63 5.77 -8.02
C TYR A 24 -5.05 5.89 -9.49
N ASN A 25 -6.04 5.08 -9.88
CA ASN A 25 -6.77 5.26 -11.13
C ASN A 25 -8.07 6.00 -10.82
N CYS A 26 -8.06 7.30 -11.14
CA CYS A 26 -9.17 8.21 -10.90
C CYS A 26 -10.44 7.85 -11.68
N CYS A 27 -10.30 7.29 -12.88
CA CYS A 27 -11.44 6.94 -13.74
C CYS A 27 -12.17 5.71 -13.22
N SER A 28 -11.45 4.66 -12.83
CA SER A 28 -12.04 3.42 -12.35
C SER A 28 -12.26 3.38 -10.84
N ARG A 29 -11.81 4.41 -10.11
CA ARG A 29 -11.78 4.47 -8.65
C ARG A 29 -11.06 3.29 -8.01
N ARG A 30 -9.91 2.93 -8.56
CA ARG A 30 -9.09 1.80 -8.09
C ARG A 30 -7.74 2.31 -7.62
N PHE A 31 -7.13 1.61 -6.68
CA PHE A 31 -5.76 1.89 -6.28
C PHE A 31 -4.93 0.61 -6.28
N THR A 32 -3.66 0.74 -6.62
CA THR A 32 -2.70 -0.35 -6.57
C THR A 32 -1.61 0.00 -5.57
N LYS A 33 -1.34 -0.91 -4.64
CA LYS A 33 -0.20 -0.80 -3.73
C LYS A 33 1.07 -1.08 -4.54
N GLY A 34 2.01 -0.15 -4.50
CA GLY A 34 3.30 -0.31 -5.17
C GLY A 34 4.18 -1.35 -4.47
N THR A 35 5.49 -1.22 -4.68
CA THR A 35 6.51 -2.01 -3.98
C THR A 35 6.30 -1.96 -2.47
N MET A 36 6.28 -3.12 -1.82
CA MET A 36 6.15 -3.23 -0.37
C MET A 36 7.55 -3.28 0.25
N VAL A 37 7.85 -2.41 1.21
CA VAL A 37 9.07 -2.51 2.01
C VAL A 37 8.75 -3.28 3.27
N VAL A 38 9.66 -4.17 3.62
CA VAL A 38 9.58 -5.06 4.76
C VAL A 38 10.41 -4.45 5.88
N TYR A 39 9.79 -4.19 7.02
CA TYR A 39 10.46 -3.65 8.20
C TYR A 39 10.48 -4.69 9.33
N ASP A 40 11.57 -4.69 10.08
CA ASP A 40 11.63 -5.42 11.34
C ASP A 40 10.96 -4.62 12.47
N LYS A 41 10.88 -5.21 13.67
CA LYS A 41 10.31 -4.54 14.84
C LYS A 41 11.12 -3.34 15.34
N SER A 42 12.39 -3.21 14.96
CA SER A 42 13.24 -2.08 15.31
C SER A 42 13.06 -0.89 14.35
N GLY A 43 12.26 -1.06 13.29
CA GLY A 43 12.10 -0.07 12.22
C GLY A 43 13.18 -0.15 11.13
N SER A 44 14.05 -1.16 11.16
CA SER A 44 15.07 -1.39 10.15
C SER A 44 14.46 -2.01 8.89
N SER A 45 14.78 -1.46 7.71
CA SER A 45 14.33 -2.02 6.44
C SER A 45 15.06 -3.33 6.13
N LEU A 46 14.33 -4.44 6.06
CA LEU A 46 14.84 -5.76 5.68
C LEU A 46 14.91 -5.95 4.15
N GLY A 47 14.29 -5.05 3.39
CA GLY A 47 14.33 -5.05 1.94
C GLY A 47 12.99 -4.64 1.33
N SER A 48 12.92 -4.66 0.00
CA SER A 48 11.70 -4.39 -0.77
C SER A 48 11.26 -5.63 -1.54
N ASP A 49 9.97 -5.91 -1.49
CA ASP A 49 9.28 -6.86 -2.35
C ASP A 49 8.80 -6.09 -3.60
N PRO A 50 9.43 -6.29 -4.78
CA PRO A 50 9.06 -5.61 -6.02
C PRO A 50 7.69 -6.06 -6.56
N ALA A 51 7.06 -7.08 -5.97
CA ALA A 51 5.70 -7.43 -6.33
C ALA A 51 4.75 -6.28 -5.94
N SER A 52 4.19 -5.63 -6.96
CA SER A 52 3.04 -4.74 -6.79
C SER A 52 1.93 -5.51 -6.07
N GLY A 53 1.39 -4.91 -5.02
CA GLY A 53 0.24 -5.44 -4.31
C GLY A 53 -1.01 -5.52 -5.21
N PRO A 54 -2.06 -6.20 -4.74
CA PRO A 54 -3.29 -6.31 -5.50
C PRO A 54 -3.90 -4.92 -5.78
N THR A 55 -4.55 -4.78 -6.94
CA THR A 55 -5.37 -3.61 -7.25
C THR A 55 -6.72 -3.75 -6.53
N GLU A 56 -6.99 -2.84 -5.62
CA GLU A 56 -8.20 -2.80 -4.79
C GLU A 56 -9.13 -1.67 -5.27
N ASP A 57 -10.44 -1.89 -5.16
CA ASP A 57 -11.42 -0.84 -5.38
C ASP A 57 -11.44 0.11 -4.19
N VAL A 58 -11.53 1.42 -4.46
CA VAL A 58 -11.65 2.42 -3.41
C VAL A 58 -13.07 2.41 -2.85
N VAL A 59 -13.19 1.96 -1.61
CA VAL A 59 -14.46 1.99 -0.87
C VAL A 59 -14.87 3.45 -0.64
N ARG A 60 -16.04 3.85 -1.16
CA ARG A 60 -16.59 5.21 -0.97
C ARG A 60 -16.70 5.55 0.52
N GLY A 61 -16.31 6.77 0.89
CA GLY A 61 -16.34 7.23 2.27
C GLY A 61 -15.22 6.70 3.16
N SER A 62 -14.34 5.82 2.65
CA SER A 62 -13.13 5.43 3.37
C SER A 62 -12.06 6.53 3.30
N MET A 63 -11.05 6.43 4.17
CA MET A 63 -9.89 7.32 4.11
C MET A 63 -9.21 7.30 2.73
N SER A 64 -9.19 6.14 2.07
CA SER A 64 -8.66 5.96 0.71
C SER A 64 -9.50 6.67 -0.36
N ASP A 65 -10.80 6.86 -0.14
CA ASP A 65 -11.68 7.66 -1.02
C ASP A 65 -11.37 9.15 -0.91
N THR A 66 -11.18 9.64 0.31
CA THR A 66 -10.77 11.02 0.55
C THR A 66 -9.39 11.28 -0.05
N GLN A 67 -8.42 10.39 0.19
CA GLN A 67 -7.09 10.48 -0.39
C GLN A 67 -7.12 10.43 -1.92
N MET A 68 -7.93 9.55 -2.51
CA MET A 68 -8.05 9.49 -3.96
C MET A 68 -8.71 10.74 -4.54
N LYS A 69 -9.75 11.27 -3.89
CA LYS A 69 -10.39 12.53 -4.32
C LYS A 69 -9.37 13.66 -4.35
N ILE A 70 -8.58 13.82 -3.28
CA ILE A 70 -7.50 14.81 -3.20
C ILE A 70 -6.47 14.59 -4.32
N ALA A 71 -5.97 13.36 -4.47
CA ALA A 71 -4.95 13.02 -5.47
C ALA A 71 -5.44 13.25 -6.92
N CYS A 72 -6.73 13.03 -7.17
CA CYS A 72 -7.35 13.19 -8.48
C CYS A 72 -7.89 14.61 -8.72
N GLY A 73 -7.68 15.56 -7.80
CA GLY A 73 -8.23 16.92 -7.90
C GLY A 73 -9.76 16.97 -7.86
N MET A 74 -10.41 15.93 -7.35
CA MET A 74 -11.85 15.88 -7.14
C MET A 74 -12.16 16.44 -5.76
N SER A 75 -13.15 17.32 -5.64
CA SER A 75 -13.53 17.91 -4.36
C SER A 75 -13.79 16.83 -3.31
N ALA A 76 -13.04 16.87 -2.20
CA ALA A 76 -13.23 15.99 -1.07
C ALA A 76 -14.56 16.35 -0.38
N SER A 77 -15.66 15.74 -0.81
CA SER A 77 -16.92 15.86 -0.08
C SER A 77 -16.76 15.12 1.24
N ALA A 78 -16.69 15.87 2.34
CA ALA A 78 -16.92 15.36 3.68
C ALA A 78 -18.39 14.92 3.73
N SER A 79 -18.63 13.62 3.68
CA SER A 79 -19.94 13.06 3.97
C SER A 79 -19.81 12.36 5.31
N ASN A 80 -20.12 13.15 6.33
CA ASN A 80 -20.47 12.86 7.72
C ASN A 80 -19.65 11.81 8.49
#